data_AF-A0A963CLF5-F1
#
_entry.id   AF-A0A963CLF5-F1
#
_cell.length_a   1.000
_cell.length_b   1.000
_cell.length_c   1.000
_cell.angle_alpha   90.00
_cell.angle_beta   90.00
_cell.angle_gamma   90.00
#
_symmetry.space_group_name_H-M   'P 1'
#
loop_
_entity.id
_entity.type
_entity.pdbx_description
1 polymer ?
#
loop_
_entity_poly.entity_id
_entity_poly.type
_entity_poly.pdbx_seq_one_letter_code
_entity_poly.pdbx_strand_id
1 'polypeptide(L)'
;MRNGKPKINDIDANAEWDSAAFADRLKEVIGEESGYKFAQKCGFAEGMLRKYLSGVSVPGADKLVSIARVANVSLSWLSLGQGAKEGDGLRGLTPAQLAIVLEFERYAQRRPEVMTRAAIREFTDRYNEGLLEIGKIGEVGQVGEEELILWRDIAWERRTYKASIEEGILLTAIEIVDEFLTSSEKTMEPRKKAGLIAAVYRLSATTEGGVDRSMLVKLLMSLTA
;
A
#
# COMPACT_ATOMS: atom_id res chain seq x y z
N MET A 1 8.37 -20.89 23.56
CA MET A 1 8.56 -19.48 23.97
C MET A 1 7.57 -18.66 23.16
N ARG A 2 6.57 -18.03 23.79
CA ARG A 2 5.45 -17.34 23.10
C ARG A 2 5.86 -15.89 22.83
N ASN A 3 5.98 -15.53 21.55
CA ASN A 3 6.13 -14.14 21.11
C ASN A 3 4.82 -13.39 21.35
N GLY A 4 4.82 -12.48 22.32
CA GLY A 4 3.71 -11.57 22.57
C GLY A 4 3.64 -10.51 21.47
N LYS A 5 2.48 -10.37 20.83
CA LYS A 5 2.21 -9.28 19.89
C LYS A 5 2.36 -7.94 20.62
N PRO A 6 3.00 -6.91 20.02
CA PRO A 6 3.09 -5.60 20.64
C PRO A 6 1.69 -4.96 20.71
N LYS A 7 1.39 -4.28 21.81
CA LYS A 7 0.11 -3.62 22.09
C LYS A 7 0.10 -2.23 21.42
N ILE A 8 -1.08 -1.77 21.01
CA ILE A 8 -1.28 -0.52 20.26
C ILE A 8 -1.06 0.75 21.12
N ASN A 9 -0.92 0.58 22.44
CA ASN A 9 -0.75 1.68 23.41
C ASN A 9 0.66 2.32 23.46
N ASP A 10 1.59 1.96 22.58
CA ASP A 10 2.97 2.47 22.61
C ASP A 10 3.18 3.74 21.75
N ILE A 11 2.09 4.31 21.21
CA ILE A 11 2.11 5.57 20.46
C ILE A 11 1.90 6.72 21.46
N ASP A 12 2.99 7.34 21.90
CA ASP A 12 2.94 8.57 22.69
C ASP A 12 2.45 9.72 21.80
N ALA A 13 1.22 10.17 22.07
CA ALA A 13 0.56 11.27 21.34
C ALA A 13 1.24 12.64 21.56
N ASN A 14 2.20 12.74 22.49
CA ASN A 14 3.00 13.94 22.75
C ASN A 14 4.45 13.83 22.24
N ALA A 15 4.80 12.78 21.48
CA ALA A 15 6.15 12.63 20.97
C ALA A 15 6.48 13.71 19.93
N GLU A 16 7.28 14.70 20.34
CA GLU A 16 7.85 15.69 19.44
C GLU A 16 8.85 15.04 18.48
N TRP A 17 8.94 15.57 17.26
CA TRP A 17 9.91 15.09 16.27
C TRP A 17 11.35 15.37 16.74
N ASP A 18 12.10 14.31 17.02
CA ASP A 18 13.53 14.39 17.32
C ASP A 18 14.37 14.04 16.08
N SER A 19 14.97 15.07 15.48
CA SER A 19 15.82 14.94 14.29
C SER A 19 17.09 14.12 14.54
N ALA A 20 17.61 14.10 15.77
CA ALA A 20 18.78 13.28 16.11
C ALA A 20 18.38 11.81 16.22
N ALA A 21 17.28 11.51 16.91
CA ALA A 21 16.75 10.16 17.02
C ALA A 21 16.32 9.59 15.66
N PHE A 22 15.72 10.42 14.79
CA PHE A 22 15.44 10.05 13.40
C PHE A 22 16.73 9.73 12.62
N ALA A 23 17.75 10.59 12.74
CA ALA A 23 19.02 10.37 12.06
C ALA A 23 19.69 9.05 12.48
N ASP A 24 19.56 8.66 13.75
CA ASP A 24 20.10 7.39 14.25
C ASP A 24 19.35 6.18 13.70
N ARG A 25 18.01 6.22 13.65
CA ARG A 25 17.21 5.18 12.97
C ARG A 25 17.51 5.11 11.47
N LEU A 26 17.76 6.26 10.85
CA LEU A 26 18.14 6.32 9.44
C LEU A 26 19.51 5.66 9.19
N LYS A 27 20.50 5.89 10.07
CA LYS A 27 21.78 5.17 10.01
C LYS A 27 21.59 3.67 10.21
N GLU A 28 20.72 3.29 11.15
CA GLU A 28 20.41 1.89 11.43
C GLU A 28 19.83 1.15 10.22
N VAL A 29 18.95 1.79 9.45
CA VAL A 29 18.38 1.15 8.24
C VAL A 29 19.31 1.16 7.04
N ILE A 30 20.27 2.08 6.97
CA ILE A 30 21.31 2.09 5.94
C ILE A 30 22.34 0.98 6.21
N GLY A 31 22.69 0.76 7.49
CA GLY A 31 23.65 -0.27 7.89
C GLY A 31 25.00 -0.11 7.22
N GLU A 32 25.53 -1.19 6.65
CA GLU A 32 26.83 -1.25 5.97
C GLU A 32 26.79 -0.73 4.51
N GLU A 33 25.61 -0.36 3.99
CA GLU A 33 25.50 0.18 2.63
C GLU A 33 26.04 1.62 2.55
N SER A 34 26.66 1.99 1.43
CA SER A 34 27.08 3.38 1.23
C SER A 34 25.86 4.29 1.12
N GLY A 35 25.87 5.41 1.85
CA GLY A 35 24.79 6.40 1.81
C GLY A 35 24.46 6.86 0.39
N TYR A 36 25.45 6.95 -0.51
CA TYR A 36 25.23 7.21 -1.93
C TYR A 36 24.32 6.18 -2.62
N LYS A 37 24.60 4.88 -2.45
CA LYS A 37 23.79 3.80 -3.05
C LYS A 37 22.39 3.77 -2.46
N PHE A 38 22.29 3.93 -1.15
CA PHE A 38 21.00 4.02 -0.47
C PHE A 38 20.17 5.22 -0.98
N ALA A 39 20.80 6.38 -1.17
CA ALA A 39 20.16 7.56 -1.71
C ALA A 39 19.62 7.36 -3.14
N GLN A 40 20.39 6.69 -3.99
CA GLN A 40 19.94 6.33 -5.33
C GLN A 40 18.72 5.42 -5.31
N LYS A 41 18.70 4.38 -4.45
CA LYS A 41 17.54 3.49 -4.30
C LYS A 41 16.28 4.23 -3.86
N CYS A 42 16.43 5.24 -3.01
CA CYS A 42 15.33 6.05 -2.52
C CYS A 42 14.94 7.22 -3.46
N GLY A 43 15.65 7.41 -4.57
CA GLY A 43 15.34 8.44 -5.57
C GLY A 43 15.66 9.88 -5.14
N PHE A 44 16.68 10.10 -4.30
CA PHE A 44 17.13 11.44 -3.92
C PHE A 44 18.64 11.65 -4.06
N ALA A 45 19.06 12.92 -4.10
CA ALA A 45 20.47 13.29 -4.19
C ALA A 45 21.22 12.96 -2.89
N GLU A 46 22.48 12.49 -2.98
CA GLU A 46 23.31 12.11 -1.82
C GLU A 46 23.43 13.26 -0.79
N GLY A 47 23.63 14.49 -1.27
CA GLY A 47 23.73 15.67 -0.40
C GLY A 47 22.47 15.93 0.42
N MET A 48 21.31 15.45 -0.03
CA MET A 48 20.05 15.52 0.72
C MET A 48 20.01 14.47 1.84
N LEU A 49 20.42 13.23 1.54
CA LEU A 49 20.54 12.19 2.57
C LEU A 49 21.52 12.58 3.67
N ARG A 50 22.64 13.22 3.32
CA ARG A 50 23.63 13.67 4.29
C ARG A 50 23.06 14.68 5.29
N LYS A 51 22.15 15.57 4.85
CA LYS A 51 21.48 16.54 5.73
C LYS A 51 20.51 15.87 6.70
N TYR A 52 19.87 14.78 6.27
CA TYR A 52 19.01 13.96 7.12
C TYR A 52 19.82 13.20 8.18
N LEU A 53 20.93 12.60 7.76
CA LEU A 53 21.86 11.88 8.65
C LEU A 53 22.55 12.78 9.68
N SER A 54 22.69 14.07 9.38
CA SER A 54 23.22 15.07 10.31
C SER A 54 22.15 15.72 11.20
N GLY A 55 20.87 15.36 11.05
CA GLY A 55 19.76 15.96 11.79
C GLY A 55 19.49 17.44 11.48
N VAL A 56 20.12 18.00 10.44
CA VAL A 56 20.02 19.42 10.08
C VAL A 56 18.74 19.71 9.30
N SER A 57 18.21 18.70 8.61
CA SER A 57 16.98 18.82 7.83
C SER A 57 16.04 17.67 8.17
N VAL A 58 14.76 18.01 8.26
CA VAL A 58 13.69 17.03 8.36
C VAL A 58 13.25 16.64 6.95
N PRO A 59 13.16 15.33 6.63
CA PRO A 59 12.61 14.89 5.35
C PRO A 59 11.12 15.22 5.24
N GLY A 60 10.69 15.61 4.05
CA GLY A 60 9.26 15.66 3.72
C GLY A 60 8.61 14.27 3.77
N ALA A 61 7.27 14.24 3.85
CA ALA A 61 6.50 12.99 3.92
C ALA A 61 6.80 12.04 2.75
N ASP A 62 6.97 12.58 1.54
CA ASP A 62 7.33 11.82 0.34
C ASP A 62 8.67 11.09 0.49
N LYS A 63 9.66 11.75 1.11
CA LYS A 63 10.99 11.19 1.35
C LYS A 63 10.97 10.15 2.46
N LEU A 64 10.21 10.38 3.53
CA LEU A 64 10.04 9.40 4.61
C LEU A 64 9.41 8.11 4.11
N VAL A 65 8.36 8.21 3.28
CA VAL A 65 7.72 7.04 2.66
C VAL A 65 8.68 6.29 1.75
N SER A 66 9.49 7.00 0.95
CA SER A 66 10.49 6.38 0.09
C SER A 66 11.55 5.61 0.90
N ILE A 67 12.07 6.22 1.97
CA ILE A 67 13.05 5.58 2.85
C ILE A 67 12.45 4.34 3.52
N ALA A 68 11.26 4.47 4.12
CA ALA A 68 10.59 3.36 4.80
C ALA A 68 10.33 2.17 3.86
N ARG A 69 9.95 2.45 2.60
CA ARG A 69 9.77 1.45 1.55
C ARG A 69 11.06 0.73 1.19
N VAL A 70 12.13 1.48 0.91
CA VAL A 70 13.44 0.89 0.52
C VAL A 70 14.05 0.10 1.66
N ALA A 71 13.91 0.60 2.89
CA ALA A 71 14.41 -0.05 4.11
C ALA A 71 13.49 -1.16 4.62
N ASN A 72 12.29 -1.32 4.06
CA ASN A 72 11.26 -2.25 4.51
C ASN A 72 10.97 -2.16 6.03
N VAL A 73 10.77 -0.94 6.52
CA VAL A 73 10.45 -0.65 7.93
C VAL A 73 9.15 0.11 8.06
N SER A 74 8.56 0.07 9.25
CA SER A 74 7.39 0.90 9.57
C SER A 74 7.72 2.39 9.48
N LEU A 75 6.82 3.16 8.88
CA LEU A 75 6.90 4.62 8.86
C LEU A 75 6.90 5.20 10.27
N SER A 76 6.04 4.70 11.17
CA SER A 76 5.93 5.19 12.56
C SER A 76 7.21 4.93 13.37
N TRP A 77 7.84 3.77 13.12
CA TRP A 77 9.10 3.44 13.75
C TRP A 77 10.20 4.35 13.19
N LEU A 78 10.27 4.53 11.88
CA LEU A 78 11.27 5.37 11.25
C LEU A 78 11.14 6.84 11.69
N SER A 79 9.95 7.41 11.67
CA SER A 79 9.71 8.82 12.00
C SER A 79 9.80 9.12 13.49
N LEU A 80 9.09 8.35 14.31
CA LEU A 80 8.86 8.67 15.73
C LEU A 80 9.50 7.66 16.69
N GLY A 81 10.08 6.58 16.18
CA GLY A 81 10.62 5.50 17.02
C GLY A 81 9.53 4.64 17.66
N GLN A 82 8.29 4.72 17.18
CA GLN A 82 7.13 4.08 17.79
C GLN A 82 6.70 2.81 17.04
N GLY A 83 6.29 1.80 17.80
CA GLY A 83 5.86 0.51 17.28
C GLY A 83 7.01 -0.39 16.79
N ALA A 84 6.66 -1.48 16.10
CA ALA A 84 7.65 -2.43 15.61
C ALA A 84 8.43 -1.89 14.40
N LYS A 85 9.75 -2.10 14.39
CA LYS A 85 10.63 -1.82 13.23
C LYS A 85 10.20 -2.61 12.00
N GLU A 86 10.06 -3.91 12.20
CA GLU A 86 9.62 -4.86 11.19
C GLU A 86 8.11 -4.81 11.10
N GLY A 87 7.64 -4.04 10.14
CA GLY A 87 6.26 -3.96 9.74
C GLY A 87 6.31 -3.65 8.26
N ASP A 88 5.91 -4.62 7.45
CA ASP A 88 5.88 -4.55 5.98
C ASP A 88 5.47 -3.15 5.55
N GLY A 89 6.46 -2.39 5.04
CA GLY A 89 6.41 -0.94 4.88
C GLY A 89 5.29 -0.46 3.92
N LEU A 90 4.53 -1.39 3.34
CA LEU A 90 3.38 -1.17 2.46
C LEU A 90 2.12 -2.01 2.79
N ARG A 91 2.05 -2.74 3.92
CA ARG A 91 0.82 -3.47 4.34
C ARG A 91 -0.26 -2.63 5.04
N GLY A 92 -0.09 -1.31 5.10
CA GLY A 92 -1.09 -0.22 4.95
C GLY A 92 -2.45 -0.30 5.69
N LEU A 93 -2.67 0.72 6.52
CA LEU A 93 -3.85 1.03 7.36
C LEU A 93 -4.23 -0.03 8.38
N THR A 94 -4.27 0.39 9.66
CA THR A 94 -4.95 -0.39 10.69
C THR A 94 -6.44 -0.53 10.35
N PRO A 95 -7.15 -1.54 10.89
CA PRO A 95 -8.59 -1.67 10.68
C PRO A 95 -9.38 -0.40 11.05
N ALA A 96 -8.95 0.34 12.08
CA ALA A 96 -9.54 1.60 12.48
C ALA A 96 -9.30 2.71 11.44
N GLN A 97 -8.06 2.87 10.96
CA GLN A 97 -7.73 3.85 9.91
C GLN A 97 -8.48 3.57 8.61
N LEU A 98 -8.61 2.29 8.22
CA LEU A 98 -9.40 1.90 7.05
C LEU A 98 -10.89 2.22 7.24
N ALA A 99 -11.44 1.95 8.42
CA ALA A 99 -12.83 2.27 8.71
C ALA A 99 -13.10 3.79 8.66
N ILE A 100 -12.15 4.62 9.11
CA ILE A 100 -12.22 6.08 9.00
C ILE A 100 -12.21 6.52 7.53
N VAL A 101 -11.32 5.95 6.71
CA VAL A 101 -11.28 6.24 5.27
C VAL A 101 -12.62 5.86 4.60
N LEU A 102 -13.17 4.69 4.91
CA LEU A 102 -14.45 4.24 4.34
C LEU A 102 -15.63 5.13 4.76
N GLU A 103 -15.64 5.60 6.00
CA GLU A 103 -16.66 6.55 6.44
C GLU A 103 -16.51 7.92 5.77
N PHE A 104 -15.28 8.41 5.60
CA PHE A 104 -15.02 9.63 4.83
C PHE A 104 -15.55 9.49 3.39
N GLU A 105 -15.31 8.37 2.72
CA GLU A 105 -15.81 8.12 1.37
C GLU A 105 -17.35 8.12 1.31
N ARG A 106 -18.00 7.49 2.30
CA ARG A 106 -19.47 7.50 2.42
C ARG A 106 -20.01 8.90 2.70
N TYR A 107 -19.31 9.68 3.52
CA TYR A 107 -19.63 11.08 3.82
C TYR A 107 -19.54 11.94 2.55
N ALA A 108 -18.44 11.84 1.81
CA ALA A 108 -18.21 12.59 0.57
C ALA A 108 -19.21 12.22 -0.54
N GLN A 109 -19.59 10.94 -0.68
CA GLN A 109 -20.58 10.48 -1.65
C GLN A 109 -21.97 11.11 -1.45
N ARG A 110 -22.32 11.48 -0.22
CA ARG A 110 -23.61 12.13 0.10
C ARG A 110 -23.60 13.63 -0.17
N ARG A 111 -22.45 14.21 -0.53
CA ARG A 111 -22.25 15.65 -0.80
C ARG A 111 -21.37 15.88 -2.03
N PRO A 112 -21.78 15.42 -3.22
CA PRO A 112 -20.98 15.51 -4.44
C PRO A 112 -20.67 16.95 -4.88
N GLU A 113 -21.45 17.93 -4.43
CA GLU A 113 -21.26 19.36 -4.67
C GLU A 113 -20.10 20.00 -3.89
N VAL A 114 -19.55 19.33 -2.87
CA VAL A 114 -18.48 19.87 -2.03
C VAL A 114 -17.11 19.49 -2.62
N MET A 115 -16.23 20.48 -2.80
CA MET A 115 -14.84 20.24 -3.21
C MET A 115 -14.12 19.30 -2.23
N THR A 116 -13.35 18.34 -2.76
CA THR A 116 -12.72 17.24 -1.98
C THR A 116 -11.98 17.70 -0.73
N ARG A 117 -11.24 18.83 -0.80
CA ARG A 117 -10.53 19.40 0.36
C ARG A 117 -11.47 19.96 1.44
N ALA A 118 -12.57 20.60 1.03
CA ALA A 118 -13.55 21.12 1.98
C ALA A 118 -14.30 19.98 2.68
N ALA A 119 -14.59 18.88 1.96
CA ALA A 119 -15.18 17.68 2.53
C ALA A 119 -14.24 16.99 3.54
N ILE A 120 -12.93 16.95 3.27
CA ILE A 120 -11.93 16.40 4.20
C ILE A 120 -11.91 17.20 5.50
N ARG A 121 -11.79 18.53 5.42
CA ARG A 121 -11.77 19.40 6.60
C ARG A 121 -13.01 19.24 7.46
N GLU A 122 -14.19 19.35 6.83
CA GLU A 122 -15.45 19.23 7.56
C GLU A 122 -15.61 17.85 8.20
N PHE A 123 -15.17 16.79 7.52
CA PHE A 123 -15.17 15.44 8.07
C PHE A 123 -14.23 15.31 9.27
N THR A 124 -13.00 15.82 9.18
CA THR A 124 -12.03 15.75 10.29
C THR A 124 -12.51 16.51 11.51
N ASP A 125 -13.08 17.71 11.34
CA ASP A 125 -13.63 18.53 12.43
C ASP A 125 -14.75 17.75 13.16
N ARG A 126 -15.71 17.23 12.40
CA ARG A 126 -16.83 16.47 12.96
C ARG A 126 -16.40 15.15 13.59
N TYR A 127 -15.41 14.47 13.03
CA TYR A 127 -14.84 13.25 13.61
C TYR A 127 -14.18 13.56 14.96
N ASN A 128 -13.38 14.62 15.03
CA ASN A 128 -12.65 15.03 16.23
C ASN A 128 -13.59 15.46 17.36
N GLU A 129 -14.67 16.15 17.01
CA GLU A 129 -15.75 16.55 17.92
C GLU A 129 -16.70 15.38 18.28
N GLY A 130 -16.58 14.23 17.62
CA GLY A 130 -17.44 13.06 17.86
C GLY A 130 -18.87 13.21 17.33
N LEU A 131 -19.08 14.12 16.38
CA LEU A 131 -20.39 14.49 15.82
C LEU A 131 -20.78 13.73 14.54
N LEU A 132 -20.07 12.64 14.22
CA LEU A 132 -20.47 11.70 13.18
C LEU A 132 -21.54 10.74 13.71
N GLU A 133 -22.46 10.30 12.85
CA GLU A 133 -23.56 9.38 13.22
C GLU A 133 -23.07 8.08 13.88
N ILE A 134 -21.83 7.68 13.59
CA ILE A 134 -21.16 6.48 14.09
C ILE A 134 -20.29 6.73 15.33
N GLY A 135 -20.15 7.98 15.80
CA GLY A 135 -19.22 8.36 16.88
C GLY A 135 -17.74 8.28 16.48
N LYS A 136 -16.86 8.06 17.49
CA LYS A 136 -15.41 7.84 17.26
C LYS A 136 -15.14 6.39 16.87
N ILE A 137 -14.31 6.17 15.85
CA ILE A 137 -14.01 4.82 15.34
C ILE A 137 -12.75 4.29 16.02
N GLY A 138 -12.92 3.26 16.86
CA GLY A 138 -11.80 2.53 17.46
C GLY A 138 -10.93 3.40 18.38
N GLU A 139 -9.62 3.15 18.38
CA GLU A 139 -8.65 3.83 19.26
C GLU A 139 -8.16 5.18 18.70
N VAL A 140 -8.56 5.57 17.48
CA VAL A 140 -8.13 6.81 16.83
C VAL A 140 -8.99 7.98 17.33
N GLY A 141 -8.50 8.67 18.37
CA GLY A 141 -9.23 9.75 19.04
C GLY A 141 -9.28 11.09 18.30
N GLN A 142 -8.33 11.32 17.39
CA GLN A 142 -8.22 12.50 16.53
C GLN A 142 -7.65 12.11 15.15
N VAL A 143 -8.02 12.86 14.11
CA VAL A 143 -7.55 12.67 12.73
C VAL A 143 -7.22 14.04 12.12
N GLY A 144 -6.04 14.17 11.53
CA GLY A 144 -5.64 15.34 10.74
C GLY A 144 -6.05 15.28 9.27
N GLU A 145 -6.19 16.43 8.60
CA GLU A 145 -6.52 16.51 7.17
C GLU A 145 -5.48 15.77 6.31
N GLU A 146 -4.19 16.01 6.54
CA GLU A 146 -3.08 15.39 5.78
C GLU A 146 -2.95 13.89 6.06
N GLU A 147 -3.27 13.44 7.27
CA GLU A 147 -3.31 12.01 7.61
C GLU A 147 -4.44 11.30 6.88
N LEU A 148 -5.64 11.90 6.85
CA LEU A 148 -6.78 11.35 6.14
C LEU A 148 -6.53 11.31 4.62
N ILE A 149 -5.87 12.33 4.07
CA ILE A 149 -5.43 12.35 2.66
C ILE A 149 -4.44 11.21 2.42
N LEU A 150 -3.40 11.08 3.24
CA LEU A 150 -2.43 10.00 3.12
C LEU A 150 -3.07 8.62 3.23
N TRP A 151 -3.98 8.42 4.19
CA TRP A 151 -4.67 7.14 4.36
C TRP A 151 -5.60 6.83 3.20
N ARG A 152 -6.34 7.83 2.72
CA ARG A 152 -7.17 7.70 1.53
C ARG A 152 -6.31 7.35 0.32
N ASP A 153 -5.21 8.06 0.09
CA ASP A 153 -4.35 7.83 -1.06
C ASP A 153 -3.70 6.44 -0.99
N ILE A 154 -3.29 5.96 0.20
CA ILE A 154 -2.86 4.56 0.42
C ILE A 154 -4.00 3.55 0.15
N ALA A 155 -5.23 3.85 0.57
CA ALA A 155 -6.40 3.00 0.31
C ALA A 155 -6.80 2.98 -1.18
N TRP A 156 -6.56 4.07 -1.90
CA TRP A 156 -6.89 4.24 -3.32
C TRP A 156 -5.79 3.75 -4.26
N GLU A 157 -4.50 3.87 -3.88
CA GLU A 157 -3.38 3.20 -4.54
C GLU A 157 -3.58 1.67 -4.53
N ARG A 158 -4.29 1.11 -3.54
CA ARG A 158 -4.71 -0.31 -3.53
C ARG A 158 -5.83 -0.63 -4.50
N ARG A 159 -6.72 0.33 -4.81
CA ARG A 159 -7.75 0.16 -5.86
C ARG A 159 -7.13 0.20 -7.25
N THR A 160 -6.05 0.96 -7.45
CA THR A 160 -5.31 0.99 -8.71
C THR A 160 -4.27 -0.14 -8.83
N TYR A 161 -3.70 -0.65 -7.73
CA TYR A 161 -2.83 -1.85 -7.76
C TYR A 161 -3.62 -3.15 -8.00
N LYS A 162 -4.94 -3.16 -7.73
CA LYS A 162 -5.85 -4.20 -8.22
C LYS A 162 -6.41 -3.90 -9.63
N ALA A 163 -5.91 -2.85 -10.28
CA ALA A 163 -6.26 -2.44 -11.64
C ALA A 163 -5.04 -2.28 -12.58
N SER A 164 -3.80 -2.38 -12.11
CA SER A 164 -2.64 -2.52 -13.00
C SER A 164 -2.60 -3.96 -13.48
N ILE A 165 -3.20 -4.18 -14.65
CA ILE A 165 -2.99 -5.41 -15.39
C ILE A 165 -1.48 -5.52 -15.65
N GLU A 166 -0.83 -6.50 -15.02
CA GLU A 166 0.50 -6.93 -15.44
C GLU A 166 0.42 -7.41 -16.89
N GLU A 167 0.84 -6.54 -17.82
CA GLU A 167 0.68 -6.73 -19.26
C GLU A 167 1.30 -8.05 -19.73
N GLY A 168 2.46 -8.42 -19.18
CA GLY A 168 3.11 -9.70 -19.47
C GLY A 168 2.24 -10.91 -19.08
N ILE A 169 1.63 -10.90 -17.90
CA ILE A 169 0.74 -11.99 -17.44
C ILE A 169 -0.56 -12.01 -18.26
N LEU A 170 -1.08 -10.84 -18.64
CA LEU A 170 -2.27 -10.76 -19.49
C LEU A 170 -1.99 -11.30 -20.89
N LEU A 171 -0.86 -10.92 -21.49
CA LEU A 171 -0.44 -11.41 -22.79
C LEU A 171 -0.32 -12.94 -22.76
N THR A 172 0.36 -13.49 -21.76
CA THR A 172 0.47 -14.95 -21.58
C THR A 172 -0.90 -15.62 -21.40
N ALA A 173 -1.81 -15.01 -20.64
CA ALA A 173 -3.16 -15.55 -20.47
C ALA A 173 -3.97 -15.55 -21.78
N ILE A 174 -3.83 -14.51 -22.61
CA ILE A 174 -4.44 -14.44 -23.94
C ILE A 174 -3.88 -15.52 -24.85
N GLU A 175 -2.54 -15.64 -24.93
CA GLU A 175 -1.86 -16.63 -25.77
C GLU A 175 -2.24 -18.08 -25.41
N ILE A 176 -2.37 -18.39 -24.12
CA ILE A 176 -2.80 -19.72 -23.65
C ILE A 176 -4.22 -20.03 -24.11
N VAL A 177 -5.13 -19.07 -23.99
CA VAL A 177 -6.52 -19.25 -24.38
C VAL A 177 -6.67 -19.35 -25.90
N ASP A 178 -5.91 -18.56 -26.66
CA ASP A 178 -5.92 -18.65 -28.12
C ASP A 178 -5.35 -19.97 -28.61
N GLU A 179 -4.25 -20.45 -28.04
CA GLU A 179 -3.70 -21.79 -28.35
C GLU A 179 -4.69 -22.90 -28.02
N PHE A 180 -5.39 -22.81 -26.88
CA PHE A 180 -6.45 -23.74 -26.51
C PHE A 180 -7.60 -23.75 -27.54
N LEU A 181 -8.05 -22.59 -28.01
CA LEU A 181 -9.13 -22.49 -28.99
C LEU A 181 -8.69 -23.01 -30.38
N THR A 182 -7.46 -22.71 -30.81
CA THR A 182 -6.91 -23.21 -32.07
C THR A 182 -6.74 -24.73 -32.04
N SER A 183 -6.20 -25.28 -30.95
CA SER A 183 -5.98 -26.74 -30.81
C SER A 183 -7.27 -27.55 -30.62
N SER A 184 -8.34 -26.94 -30.10
CA SER A 184 -9.63 -27.60 -29.94
C SER A 184 -10.57 -27.45 -31.15
N GLU A 185 -10.16 -26.76 -32.22
CA GLU A 185 -11.00 -26.37 -33.38
C GLU A 185 -12.35 -25.70 -32.97
N LYS A 186 -12.40 -25.08 -31.79
CA LYS A 186 -13.62 -24.51 -31.22
C LYS A 186 -13.61 -22.99 -31.27
N THR A 187 -14.75 -22.41 -31.63
CA THR A 187 -15.01 -20.99 -31.47
C THR A 187 -15.65 -20.73 -30.11
N MET A 188 -15.32 -19.61 -29.49
CA MET A 188 -15.85 -19.24 -28.16
C MET A 188 -16.41 -17.82 -28.18
N GLU A 189 -17.62 -17.67 -27.66
CA GLU A 189 -18.29 -16.38 -27.46
C GLU A 189 -17.37 -15.38 -26.72
N PRO A 190 -17.31 -14.09 -27.13
CA PRO A 190 -16.38 -13.10 -26.56
C PRO A 190 -16.44 -13.00 -25.03
N ARG A 191 -17.64 -13.06 -24.46
CA ARG A 191 -17.85 -13.01 -23.01
C ARG A 191 -17.27 -14.23 -22.27
N LYS A 192 -17.39 -15.42 -22.86
CA LYS A 192 -16.84 -16.67 -22.31
C LYS A 192 -15.31 -16.68 -22.44
N LYS A 193 -14.79 -16.20 -23.58
CA LYS A 193 -13.35 -16.04 -23.83
C LYS A 193 -12.71 -15.11 -22.80
N ALA A 194 -13.31 -13.93 -22.57
CA ALA A 194 -12.85 -12.99 -21.55
C ALA A 194 -12.87 -13.59 -20.14
N GLY A 195 -13.89 -14.39 -19.81
CA GLY A 195 -13.98 -15.10 -18.53
C GLY A 195 -12.84 -16.12 -18.33
N LEU A 196 -12.49 -16.85 -19.38
CA LEU A 196 -11.40 -17.83 -19.36
C LEU A 196 -10.03 -17.14 -19.24
N ILE A 197 -9.79 -16.07 -20.01
CA ILE A 197 -8.57 -15.25 -19.92
C ILE A 197 -8.40 -14.72 -18.49
N ALA A 198 -9.47 -14.19 -17.88
CA ALA A 198 -9.41 -13.70 -16.51
C ALA A 198 -9.11 -14.80 -15.48
N ALA A 199 -9.57 -16.04 -15.71
CA ALA A 199 -9.28 -17.17 -14.85
C ALA A 199 -7.81 -17.60 -14.94
N VAL A 200 -7.27 -17.71 -16.16
CA VAL A 200 -5.85 -18.01 -16.41
C VAL A 200 -4.96 -16.91 -15.84
N TYR A 201 -5.31 -15.65 -16.08
CA TYR A 201 -4.60 -14.50 -15.55
C TYR A 201 -4.51 -14.53 -14.02
N ARG A 202 -5.63 -14.74 -13.33
CA ARG A 202 -5.65 -14.82 -11.86
C ARG A 202 -4.77 -15.95 -11.35
N LEU A 203 -4.84 -17.13 -11.97
CA LEU A 203 -4.05 -18.29 -11.57
C LEU A 203 -2.55 -18.03 -11.71
N SER A 204 -2.14 -17.42 -12.82
CA SER A 204 -0.74 -17.03 -13.06
C SER A 204 -0.27 -15.93 -12.12
N ALA A 205 -1.11 -14.94 -11.83
CA ALA A 205 -0.78 -13.84 -10.92
C ALA A 205 -0.70 -14.27 -9.44
N THR A 206 -1.33 -15.39 -9.05
CA THR A 206 -1.36 -15.87 -7.66
C THR A 206 -0.37 -16.99 -7.34
N THR A 207 0.41 -17.47 -8.32
CA THR A 207 1.32 -18.61 -8.12
C THR A 207 2.78 -18.12 -8.06
N GLU A 208 3.43 -18.28 -6.91
CA GLU A 208 4.86 -17.99 -6.74
C GLU A 208 5.70 -18.91 -7.64
N GLY A 209 6.56 -18.33 -8.49
CA GLY A 209 7.37 -19.06 -9.48
C GLY A 209 6.78 -19.13 -10.89
N GLY A 210 5.58 -18.58 -11.10
CA GLY A 210 4.88 -18.63 -12.39
C GLY A 210 4.24 -20.00 -12.64
N VAL A 211 3.25 -20.04 -13.54
CA VAL A 211 2.59 -21.29 -13.92
C VAL A 211 3.10 -21.74 -15.28
N ASP A 212 3.52 -22.99 -15.38
CA ASP A 212 4.01 -23.56 -16.64
C ASP A 212 2.92 -23.54 -17.73
N ARG A 213 3.25 -22.91 -18.86
CA ARG A 213 2.35 -22.72 -20.00
C ARG A 213 1.86 -24.05 -20.57
N SER A 214 2.72 -25.07 -20.66
CA SER A 214 2.38 -26.39 -21.20
C SER A 214 1.41 -27.13 -20.27
N MET A 215 1.62 -27.02 -18.96
CA MET A 215 0.73 -27.60 -17.95
C MET A 215 -0.69 -27.01 -18.03
N LEU A 216 -0.81 -25.68 -18.17
CA LEU A 216 -2.12 -25.02 -18.26
C LEU A 216 -2.89 -25.40 -19.52
N VAL A 217 -2.23 -25.42 -20.68
CA VAL A 217 -2.86 -25.85 -21.94
C VAL A 217 -3.36 -27.29 -21.82
N LYS A 218 -2.56 -28.21 -21.27
CA LYS A 218 -2.98 -29.62 -21.04
C LYS A 218 -4.18 -29.73 -20.10
N LEU A 219 -4.19 -28.95 -19.02
CA LEU A 219 -5.29 -28.97 -18.05
C LEU A 219 -6.59 -28.45 -18.69
N LEU A 220 -6.53 -27.36 -19.45
CA LEU A 220 -7.68 -26.84 -20.20
C LEU A 220 -8.21 -27.85 -21.23
N MET A 221 -7.31 -28.50 -21.98
CA MET A 221 -7.68 -29.57 -22.91
C MET A 221 -8.42 -30.72 -22.21
N SER A 222 -7.94 -31.16 -21.03
CA SER A 222 -8.56 -32.25 -20.26
C SER A 222 -9.94 -31.92 -19.66
N LEU A 223 -10.28 -30.65 -19.52
CA LEU A 223 -11.59 -30.21 -19.00
C LEU A 223 -12.69 -30.21 -20.08
N THR A 224 -12.32 -30.46 -21.35
CA THR A 224 -13.25 -30.43 -22.50
C THR A 224 -13.29 -31.71 -23.33
N ALA A 225 -12.51 -32.72 -22.93
CA ALA A 225 -12.56 -34.10 -23.44
C ALA A 225 -13.54 -34.92 -22.60
#